data_AF-A0A522A9M0-F1
#
_entry.id   AF-A0A522A9M0-F1
#
_cell.length_a   1.000
_cell.length_b   1.000
_cell.length_c   1.000
_cell.angle_alpha   90.00
_cell.angle_beta   90.00
_cell.angle_gamma   90.00
#
_symmetry.space_group_name_H-M   'P 1'
#
loop_
_entity.id
_entity.type
_entity.pdbx_description
1 polymer ?
#
loop_
_entity_poly.entity_id
_entity_poly.type
_entity_poly.pdbx_seq_one_letter_code
_entity_poly.pdbx_strand_id
1 'polypeptide(L)'
;AWHQVTIRDTDFTPTHIIIFYFSLPFLTAMLVPTFIWAHTRLPVYMNKVSVPFLAVVVGILMIMPNYGFNEWGHTFFYAEELFAAPIHWGFVLLGWSLFFFVPLSVQLFTYMGRSIAQVAALRSRQTA
;
A
#
# COMPACT_ATOMS: atom_id res chain seq x y z
N ALA A 1 8.45 14.56 13.76
CA ALA A 1 9.54 15.55 13.58
C ALA A 1 8.96 16.95 13.36
N TRP A 2 8.26 17.22 12.26
CA TRP A 2 7.73 18.57 11.96
C TRP A 2 6.77 19.12 13.03
N HIS A 3 5.82 18.29 13.49
CA HIS A 3 4.90 18.65 14.59
C HIS A 3 5.57 19.00 15.92
N GLN A 4 6.86 18.69 16.09
CA GLN A 4 7.60 18.98 17.33
C GLN A 4 8.44 20.25 17.24
N VAL A 5 8.50 20.88 16.05
CA VAL A 5 9.37 22.03 15.78
C VAL A 5 8.62 23.22 15.17
N THR A 6 7.32 23.09 14.91
CA THR A 6 6.47 24.17 14.38
C THR A 6 5.12 24.21 15.06
N ILE A 7 4.64 25.41 15.37
CA ILE A 7 3.21 25.69 15.51
C ILE A 7 2.67 25.94 14.08
N ARG A 8 1.55 25.35 13.74
CA ARG A 8 1.09 25.23 12.35
C ARG A 8 0.15 26.39 12.03
N ASP A 9 0.47 27.15 10.98
CA ASP A 9 -0.42 28.22 10.48
C ASP A 9 -1.62 27.66 9.71
N THR A 10 -1.47 26.45 9.17
CA THR A 10 -2.48 25.75 8.37
C THR A 10 -2.14 24.26 8.30
N ASP A 11 -3.07 23.45 7.81
CA ASP A 11 -2.85 22.03 7.56
C ASP A 11 -1.91 21.76 6.39
N PHE A 12 -1.72 22.71 5.48
CA PHE A 12 -0.77 22.64 4.36
C PHE A 12 0.68 22.91 4.79
N THR A 13 1.16 22.18 5.79
CA THR A 13 2.59 22.20 6.14
C THR A 13 3.45 21.57 5.04
N PRO A 14 4.73 21.93 4.92
CA PRO A 14 5.65 21.31 3.96
C PRO A 14 5.64 19.78 3.99
N THR A 15 5.55 19.18 5.18
CA THR A 15 5.45 17.72 5.33
C THR A 15 4.11 17.17 4.88
N HIS A 16 3.00 17.84 5.17
CA HIS A 16 1.66 17.39 4.74
C HIS A 16 1.51 17.45 3.22
N ILE A 17 2.03 18.50 2.57
CA ILE A 17 2.05 18.62 1.11
C ILE A 17 2.72 17.39 0.49
N ILE A 18 3.91 17.03 0.95
CA ILE A 18 4.63 15.87 0.41
C ILE A 18 3.90 14.56 0.74
N ILE A 19 3.48 14.37 1.98
CA ILE A 19 2.92 13.09 2.42
C ILE A 19 1.54 12.86 1.78
N PHE A 20 0.58 13.75 2.00
CA PHE A 20 -0.83 13.55 1.63
C PHE A 20 -1.17 13.91 0.20
N TYR A 21 -0.46 14.88 -0.39
CA TYR A 21 -0.79 15.38 -1.74
C TYR A 21 0.18 14.88 -2.81
N PHE A 22 1.27 14.21 -2.42
CA PHE A 22 2.20 13.58 -3.37
C PHE A 22 2.44 12.09 -3.09
N SER A 23 3.12 11.73 -2.00
CA SER A 23 3.61 10.36 -1.77
C SER A 23 2.48 9.34 -1.71
N LEU A 24 1.42 9.67 -0.97
CA LEU A 24 0.29 8.80 -0.73
C LEU A 24 -0.62 8.64 -1.98
N PRO A 25 -0.96 9.71 -2.73
CA PRO A 25 -1.57 9.61 -4.06
C PRO A 25 -0.70 8.84 -5.05
N PHE A 26 0.62 9.08 -5.06
CA PHE A 26 1.55 8.36 -5.93
C PHE A 26 1.54 6.85 -5.64
N LEU A 27 1.60 6.45 -4.36
CA LEU A 27 1.51 5.05 -3.96
C LEU A 27 0.18 4.42 -4.40
N THR A 28 -0.93 5.15 -4.26
CA THR A 28 -2.26 4.69 -4.73
C THR A 28 -2.28 4.48 -6.24
N ALA A 29 -1.73 5.44 -7.00
CA ALA A 29 -1.62 5.39 -8.46
C ALA A 29 -0.67 4.29 -8.96
N MET A 30 0.24 3.80 -8.12
CA MET A 30 1.09 2.64 -8.42
C MET A 30 0.41 1.32 -8.05
N LEU A 31 -0.11 1.21 -6.83
CA LEU A 31 -0.64 -0.05 -6.28
C LEU A 31 -1.93 -0.51 -6.96
N VAL A 32 -2.91 0.38 -7.15
CA VAL A 32 -4.22 0.00 -7.69
C VAL A 32 -4.10 -0.47 -9.15
N PRO A 33 -3.41 0.26 -10.05
CA PRO A 33 -3.23 -0.22 -11.42
C PRO A 33 -2.39 -1.50 -11.48
N THR A 34 -1.37 -1.65 -10.63
CA THR A 34 -0.57 -2.89 -10.57
C THR A 34 -1.43 -4.09 -10.15
N PHE A 35 -2.35 -3.91 -9.21
CA PHE A 35 -3.30 -4.95 -8.80
C PHE A 35 -4.21 -5.37 -9.96
N ILE A 36 -4.79 -4.41 -10.67
CA ILE A 36 -5.65 -4.68 -11.84
C ILE A 36 -4.84 -5.37 -12.95
N TRP A 37 -3.64 -4.85 -13.24
CA TRP A 37 -2.75 -5.42 -14.25
C TRP A 37 -2.38 -6.87 -13.93
N ALA A 38 -2.04 -7.17 -12.68
CA ALA A 38 -1.70 -8.53 -12.28
C ALA A 38 -2.87 -9.50 -12.49
N HIS A 39 -4.10 -9.11 -12.12
CA HIS A 39 -5.29 -9.96 -12.28
C HIS A 39 -5.76 -10.10 -13.74
N THR A 40 -5.27 -9.25 -14.64
CA THR A 40 -5.62 -9.27 -16.07
C THR A 40 -4.51 -9.84 -16.96
N ARG A 41 -3.26 -9.91 -16.48
CA ARG A 41 -2.08 -10.27 -17.28
C ARG A 41 -1.21 -11.38 -16.71
N LEU A 42 -1.27 -11.67 -15.41
CA LEU A 42 -0.48 -12.74 -14.80
C LEU A 42 -1.35 -13.97 -14.57
N PRO A 43 -1.07 -15.12 -15.23
CA PRO A 43 -1.88 -16.33 -15.09
C PRO A 43 -2.05 -16.83 -13.65
N VAL A 44 -1.08 -16.56 -12.78
CA VAL A 44 -1.12 -16.93 -11.35
C VAL A 44 -2.20 -16.18 -10.57
N TYR A 45 -2.55 -14.96 -10.98
CA TYR A 45 -3.55 -14.11 -10.33
C TYR A 45 -4.86 -14.01 -11.16
N MET A 46 -4.93 -14.63 -12.34
CA MET A 46 -6.17 -14.65 -13.12
C MET A 46 -7.24 -15.50 -12.41
N ASN A 47 -8.46 -14.96 -12.32
CA ASN A 47 -9.62 -15.60 -11.68
C ASN A 47 -9.43 -15.97 -10.21
N LYS A 48 -8.43 -15.40 -9.53
CA LYS A 48 -8.12 -15.65 -8.12
C LYS A 48 -7.64 -14.37 -7.48
N VAL A 49 -8.01 -14.12 -6.23
CA VAL A 49 -7.53 -12.95 -5.50
C VAL A 49 -6.46 -13.39 -4.49
N SER A 50 -5.27 -12.81 -4.61
CA SER A 50 -4.22 -13.01 -3.61
C SER A 50 -4.53 -12.20 -2.36
N VAL A 51 -4.75 -12.89 -1.24
CA VAL A 51 -4.96 -12.27 0.08
C VAL A 51 -3.83 -11.31 0.46
N PRO A 52 -2.53 -11.67 0.38
CA PRO A 52 -1.48 -10.72 0.73
C PRO A 52 -1.40 -9.54 -0.24
N PHE A 53 -1.69 -9.74 -1.52
CA PHE A 53 -1.72 -8.62 -2.46
C PHE A 53 -2.89 -7.67 -2.18
N LEU A 54 -4.08 -8.22 -1.95
CA LEU A 54 -5.26 -7.46 -1.59
C LEU A 54 -5.04 -6.68 -0.28
N ALA A 55 -4.41 -7.30 0.72
CA ALA A 55 -4.13 -6.65 2.00
C ALA A 55 -3.27 -5.39 1.84
N VAL A 56 -2.22 -5.43 1.02
CA VAL A 56 -1.39 -4.25 0.71
C VAL A 56 -2.20 -3.15 0.02
N VAL A 57 -3.04 -3.51 -0.96
CA VAL A 57 -3.87 -2.55 -1.70
C VAL A 57 -4.96 -1.95 -0.81
N VAL A 58 -5.62 -2.75 0.01
CA VAL A 58 -6.63 -2.27 0.96
C VAL A 58 -5.97 -1.37 2.01
N GLY A 59 -4.76 -1.68 2.45
CA GLY A 59 -4.00 -0.83 3.37
C GLY A 59 -3.81 0.60 2.87
N ILE A 60 -3.44 0.78 1.59
CA ILE A 60 -3.32 2.13 1.00
C ILE A 60 -4.68 2.82 0.80
N LEU A 61 -5.77 2.04 0.66
CA LEU A 61 -7.11 2.62 0.56
C LEU A 61 -7.68 3.01 1.93
N MET A 62 -7.34 2.27 2.99
CA MET A 62 -7.82 2.50 4.35
C MET A 62 -7.15 3.69 5.04
N ILE A 63 -6.11 4.28 4.44
CA ILE A 63 -5.57 5.57 4.87
C ILE A 63 -6.35 6.75 4.26
N MET A 64 -7.22 6.56 3.27
CA MET A 64 -7.99 7.66 2.67
C MET A 64 -8.93 8.40 3.65
N PRO A 65 -9.59 7.75 4.62
CA PRO A 65 -10.27 8.47 5.69
C PRO A 65 -9.34 9.45 6.42
N ASN A 66 -8.08 9.07 6.62
CA ASN A 66 -7.09 9.99 7.18
C ASN A 66 -6.83 11.16 6.22
N TYR A 67 -6.75 10.95 4.89
CA TYR A 67 -6.52 12.07 3.96
C TYR A 67 -7.64 13.11 3.98
N GLY A 68 -8.87 12.68 4.24
CA GLY A 68 -10.05 13.54 4.16
C GLY A 68 -10.45 14.15 5.49
N PHE A 69 -10.21 13.42 6.59
CA PHE A 69 -10.58 13.87 7.91
C PHE A 69 -9.43 14.47 8.70
N ASN A 70 -8.16 14.27 8.33
CA ASN A 70 -7.03 14.69 9.18
C ASN A 70 -7.06 16.19 9.43
N GLU A 71 -7.32 16.95 8.36
CA GLU A 71 -7.47 18.41 8.37
C GLU A 71 -8.73 18.83 9.15
N TRP A 72 -9.85 18.12 8.94
CA TRP A 72 -11.09 18.34 9.71
C TRP A 72 -10.90 18.04 11.20
N GLY A 73 -10.22 16.95 11.56
CA GLY A 73 -9.99 16.49 12.92
C GLY A 73 -9.13 17.47 13.72
N HIS A 74 -8.06 18.01 13.12
CA HIS A 74 -7.25 19.07 13.73
C HIS A 74 -8.02 20.38 13.95
N THR A 75 -9.09 20.63 13.19
CA THR A 75 -9.94 21.83 13.35
C THR A 75 -10.95 21.69 14.51
N PHE A 76 -11.39 20.48 14.85
CA PHE A 76 -12.48 20.24 15.81
C PHE A 76 -12.09 19.51 17.11
N PHE A 77 -10.96 18.81 17.15
CA PHE A 77 -10.45 18.17 18.36
C PHE A 77 -9.31 19.00 18.96
N TYR A 78 -9.57 19.71 20.05
CA TYR A 78 -8.62 20.56 20.81
C TYR A 78 -7.42 19.83 21.45
N ALA A 79 -7.11 18.59 21.06
CA ALA A 79 -6.03 17.80 21.64
C ALA A 79 -5.33 16.95 20.58
N GLU A 80 -4.31 17.55 19.97
CA GLU A 80 -3.45 16.92 18.95
C GLU A 80 -2.53 15.82 19.53
N GLU A 81 -2.54 15.60 20.84
CA GLU A 81 -1.51 14.81 21.54
C GLU A 81 -1.88 13.36 21.85
N LEU A 82 -3.11 12.90 21.58
CA LEU A 82 -3.45 11.49 21.80
C LEU A 82 -3.39 10.71 20.48
N PHE A 83 -2.31 9.95 20.28
CA PHE A 83 -2.18 8.91 19.25
C PHE A 83 -3.37 7.91 19.21
N ALA A 84 -4.23 7.91 20.24
CA ALA A 84 -5.46 7.13 20.31
C ALA A 84 -6.66 7.79 19.60
N ALA A 85 -6.54 9.01 19.07
CA ALA A 85 -7.62 9.64 18.33
C ALA A 85 -8.01 8.73 17.14
N PRO A 86 -9.31 8.42 16.94
CA PRO A 86 -9.77 7.46 15.93
C PRO A 86 -9.19 7.72 14.53
N ILE A 87 -8.88 8.98 14.25
CA ILE A 87 -8.31 9.41 12.99
C ILE A 87 -6.93 8.84 12.68
N HIS A 88 -6.13 8.44 13.68
CA HIS A 88 -4.78 7.92 13.42
C HIS A 88 -4.75 6.43 13.08
N TRP A 89 -5.85 5.70 13.26
CA TRP A 89 -5.90 4.25 13.05
C TRP A 89 -5.71 3.84 11.58
N GLY A 90 -6.00 4.70 10.61
CA GLY A 90 -5.66 4.44 9.21
C GLY A 90 -4.15 4.30 8.98
N PHE A 91 -3.30 5.04 9.71
CA PHE A 91 -1.85 4.87 9.66
C PHE A 91 -1.40 3.53 10.24
N VAL A 92 -2.08 3.06 11.29
CA VAL A 92 -1.81 1.75 11.88
C VAL A 92 -2.18 0.64 10.90
N LEU A 93 -3.36 0.71 10.28
CA LEU A 93 -3.79 -0.24 9.25
C LEU A 93 -2.84 -0.23 8.04
N LEU A 94 -2.42 0.95 7.60
CA LEU A 94 -1.40 1.09 6.55
C LEU A 94 -0.10 0.41 6.99
N GLY A 95 0.43 0.70 8.18
CA GLY A 95 1.65 0.08 8.70
C GLY A 95 1.55 -1.45 8.77
N TRP A 96 0.43 -1.99 9.26
CA TRP A 96 0.19 -3.43 9.32
C TRP A 96 0.07 -4.07 7.94
N SER A 97 -0.54 -3.37 6.98
CA SER A 97 -0.65 -3.86 5.61
C SER A 97 0.73 -4.07 4.95
N LEU A 98 1.74 -3.29 5.32
CA LEU A 98 3.10 -3.43 4.78
C LEU A 98 3.74 -4.77 5.15
N PHE A 99 3.35 -5.41 6.25
CA PHE A 99 3.84 -6.76 6.57
C PHE A 99 3.42 -7.81 5.54
N PHE A 100 2.33 -7.57 4.80
CA PHE A 100 1.87 -8.47 3.74
C PHE A 100 2.76 -8.44 2.49
N PHE A 101 3.73 -7.51 2.40
CA PHE A 101 4.78 -7.61 1.37
C PHE A 101 5.59 -8.89 1.50
N VAL A 102 5.83 -9.39 2.72
CA VAL A 102 6.57 -10.64 2.93
C VAL A 102 5.87 -11.84 2.26
N PRO A 103 4.63 -12.21 2.62
CA PRO A 103 3.93 -13.31 1.96
C PRO A 103 3.68 -13.05 0.46
N LEU A 104 3.50 -11.79 0.04
CA LEU A 104 3.41 -11.46 -1.39
C LEU A 104 4.72 -11.77 -2.14
N SER A 105 5.88 -11.41 -1.57
CA SER A 105 7.19 -11.75 -2.13
C SER A 105 7.39 -13.26 -2.21
N VAL A 106 7.00 -14.02 -1.18
CA VAL A 106 7.07 -15.49 -1.22
C VAL A 106 6.23 -16.06 -2.36
N GLN A 107 5.01 -15.54 -2.58
CA GLN A 107 4.16 -15.97 -3.69
C GLN A 107 4.82 -15.71 -5.06
N LEU A 108 5.36 -14.50 -5.25
CA LEU A 108 6.01 -14.10 -6.49
C LEU A 108 7.25 -14.95 -6.79
N PHE A 109 8.14 -15.14 -5.80
CA PHE A 109 9.35 -15.95 -5.98
C PHE A 109 9.05 -17.43 -6.19
N THR A 110 8.04 -17.96 -5.50
CA THR A 110 7.60 -19.36 -5.69
C THR A 110 7.06 -19.56 -7.10
N TYR A 111 6.23 -18.64 -7.59
CA TYR A 111 5.71 -18.71 -8.95
C TYR A 111 6.83 -18.60 -9.97
N MET A 112 7.73 -17.63 -9.81
CA MET A 112 8.88 -17.44 -10.69
C MET A 112 9.74 -18.72 -10.77
N GLY A 113 10.08 -19.33 -9.63
CA GLY A 113 10.85 -20.58 -9.61
C GLY A 113 10.17 -21.72 -10.36
N ARG A 114 8.84 -21.88 -10.19
CA ARG A 114 8.06 -22.89 -10.93
C ARG A 114 8.05 -22.60 -12.43
N SER A 115 7.86 -21.35 -12.83
CA SER A 115 7.85 -20.96 -14.24
C SER A 115 9.20 -21.20 -14.92
N ILE A 116 10.32 -20.90 -14.24
CA ILE A 116 11.67 -21.17 -14.75
C ILE A 116 11.86 -22.68 -14.98
N ALA A 117 11.50 -23.51 -14.01
CA ALA A 117 11.61 -24.96 -14.12
C ALA A 117 10.76 -25.52 -15.28
N GLN A 118 9.53 -25.01 -15.46
CA GLN A 118 8.65 -25.40 -16.56
C GLN A 118 9.25 -25.05 -17.92
N VAL A 119 9.76 -23.83 -18.07
CA VAL A 119 10.39 -23.38 -19.34
C VAL A 119 11.65 -24.21 -19.64
N ALA A 120 12.46 -24.51 -18.62
CA ALA A 120 13.66 -25.35 -18.80
C ALA A 120 13.31 -26.77 -19.28
N ALA A 121 12.29 -27.40 -18.68
CA ALA A 121 11.82 -28.73 -19.07
C ALA A 121 11.18 -28.76 -20.47
N LEU A 122 10.48 -27.69 -20.86
CA LEU A 122 9.93 -27.57 -22.22
C LEU A 122 11.05 -27.47 -23.26
N ARG A 123 12.10 -26.69 -22.97
CA ARG A 123 13.27 -26.57 -23.86
C ARG A 123 13.98 -27.90 -24.05
N SER A 124 14.23 -28.65 -22.97
CA SER A 124 14.93 -29.94 -23.08
C SER A 124 14.17 -30.97 -23.91
N ARG A 125 12.83 -30.91 -23.93
CA ARG A 125 11.99 -31.79 -24.76
C ARG A 125 11.95 -31.39 -26.24
N GLN A 126 12.22 -30.12 -26.55
CA GLN A 126 12.26 -29.64 -27.95
C GLN A 126 13.61 -29.92 -28.62
N THR A 127 14.66 -30.12 -27.84
CA THR A 127 16.03 -30.40 -28.32
C THR A 127 16.37 -31.89 -28.38
N ALA A 128 15.47 -32.77 -27.95
CA ALA A 128 15.60 -34.23 -27.99
C ALA A 128 14.72 -34.80 -29.11
#